data_AF-A0A9E5JXT7-F1
#
_entry.id   AF-A0A9E5JXT7-F1
#
_cell.length_a   1.000
_cell.length_b   1.000
_cell.length_c   1.000
_cell.angle_alpha   90.00
_cell.angle_beta   90.00
_cell.angle_gamma   90.00
#
_symmetry.space_group_name_H-M   'P 1'
#
loop_
_entity.id
_entity.type
_entity.pdbx_description
1 polymer ?
#
loop_
_entity_poly.entity_id
_entity_poly.type
_entity_poly.pdbx_seq_one_letter_code
_entity_poly.pdbx_strand_id
1 'polypeptide(L)'
;MSLRIICFIVSGLVAFVPKGIAQDKKVKENCVFGKLQDVEITLSSVPDSVGAGGKPADIVAETKASQDGRWLRIDVPFQTKKKTTPELKFKFYLEGFEVIEAEEGGKTSEKFVILSGEAVYRDIPKGDKHFAGLFLPPGSVSRFSGTKSNGEMDWSEKKLNLRVEALEGGAPCEGVFDLMSEKEKGPSGRGGKKDPDWFKSSEAQEIPGGLLPIHETPFWPKDYKRYPQPKKP
;
A
#
# COMPACT_ATOMS: atom_id res chain seq x y z
N MET A 1 -66.59 -30.06 -55.10
CA MET A 1 -66.18 -29.08 -54.08
C MET A 1 -64.76 -29.38 -53.67
N SER A 2 -63.85 -28.45 -53.95
CA SER A 2 -62.39 -28.59 -53.80
C SER A 2 -61.96 -28.37 -52.35
N LEU A 3 -61.17 -29.29 -51.80
CA LEU A 3 -60.44 -29.08 -50.54
C LEU A 3 -58.93 -29.12 -50.86
N ARG A 4 -58.29 -27.95 -50.77
CA ARG A 4 -56.84 -27.77 -50.98
C ARG A 4 -56.11 -28.09 -49.68
N ILE A 5 -55.20 -29.06 -49.71
CA ILE A 5 -54.18 -29.27 -48.67
C ILE A 5 -52.89 -28.64 -49.18
N ILE A 6 -52.48 -27.55 -48.53
CA ILE A 6 -51.19 -26.88 -48.78
C ILE A 6 -50.18 -27.52 -47.83
N CYS A 7 -49.21 -28.21 -48.41
CA CYS A 7 -48.05 -28.75 -47.72
C CYS A 7 -46.98 -27.65 -47.65
N PHE A 8 -46.69 -27.12 -46.47
CA PHE A 8 -45.55 -26.22 -46.26
C PHE A 8 -44.29 -27.04 -45.99
N ILE A 9 -43.39 -27.05 -46.98
CA ILE A 9 -42.01 -27.47 -46.82
C ILE A 9 -41.27 -26.30 -46.14
N VAL A 10 -40.91 -26.44 -44.87
CA VAL A 10 -39.97 -25.54 -44.20
C VAL A 10 -38.57 -26.14 -44.34
N SER A 11 -37.77 -25.51 -45.17
CA SER A 11 -36.36 -25.82 -45.40
C SER A 11 -35.49 -24.79 -44.70
N GLY A 12 -34.42 -25.24 -44.03
CA GLY A 12 -33.22 -24.46 -43.73
C GLY A 12 -33.22 -23.65 -42.43
N LEU A 13 -32.45 -24.10 -41.44
CA LEU A 13 -31.06 -23.67 -41.19
C LEU A 13 -30.62 -24.22 -39.82
N VAL A 14 -29.83 -25.28 -39.80
CA VAL A 14 -29.11 -25.69 -38.59
C VAL A 14 -27.89 -24.79 -38.49
N ALA A 15 -28.00 -23.73 -37.69
CA ALA A 15 -26.85 -22.91 -37.33
C ALA A 15 -25.89 -23.75 -36.47
N PHE A 16 -24.83 -24.27 -37.10
CA PHE A 16 -23.64 -24.73 -36.40
C PHE A 16 -23.00 -23.50 -35.72
N VAL A 17 -23.32 -23.27 -34.46
CA VAL A 17 -22.57 -22.35 -33.61
C VAL A 17 -21.25 -23.05 -33.27
N PRO A 18 -20.08 -22.52 -33.68
CA PRO A 18 -18.82 -23.09 -33.24
C PRO A 18 -18.75 -22.97 -31.71
N LYS A 19 -18.71 -24.12 -31.03
CA LYS A 19 -18.26 -24.25 -29.63
C LYS A 19 -16.77 -23.91 -29.57
N GLY A 20 -16.46 -22.62 -29.64
CA GLY A 20 -15.19 -22.05 -29.22
C GLY A 20 -15.40 -21.39 -27.87
N ILE A 21 -15.51 -22.20 -26.80
CA ILE A 21 -15.20 -21.67 -25.47
C ILE A 21 -13.70 -21.44 -25.51
N ALA A 22 -13.30 -20.21 -25.86
CA ALA A 22 -12.01 -19.72 -25.47
C ALA A 22 -11.97 -19.94 -23.95
N GLN A 23 -11.12 -20.86 -23.49
CA GLN A 23 -10.64 -20.78 -22.13
C GLN A 23 -10.07 -19.38 -22.02
N ASP A 24 -10.77 -18.50 -21.32
CA ASP A 24 -10.17 -17.32 -20.72
C ASP A 24 -8.99 -17.85 -19.92
N LYS A 25 -7.81 -17.85 -20.54
CA LYS A 25 -6.55 -17.96 -19.83
C LYS A 25 -6.59 -16.77 -18.89
N LYS A 26 -6.96 -17.01 -17.62
CA LYS A 26 -6.77 -16.05 -16.53
C LYS A 26 -5.43 -15.37 -16.79
N VAL A 27 -5.47 -14.11 -17.19
CA VAL A 27 -4.27 -13.36 -17.51
C VAL A 27 -3.47 -13.38 -16.23
N LYS A 28 -2.36 -14.11 -16.24
CA LYS A 28 -1.59 -14.37 -15.02
C LYS A 28 -1.15 -13.01 -14.49
N GLU A 29 -1.62 -12.66 -13.29
CA GLU A 29 -1.39 -11.35 -12.68
C GLU A 29 0.09 -10.99 -12.75
N ASN A 30 0.41 -9.80 -13.29
CA ASN A 30 1.79 -9.41 -13.50
C ASN A 30 2.47 -8.93 -12.21
N CYS A 31 1.82 -8.06 -11.46
CA CYS A 31 2.28 -7.58 -10.16
C CYS A 31 1.68 -8.45 -9.05
N VAL A 32 2.50 -9.04 -8.20
CA VAL A 32 2.03 -9.83 -7.06
C VAL A 32 2.75 -9.35 -5.81
N PHE A 33 2.01 -9.05 -4.75
CA PHE A 33 2.61 -8.68 -3.47
C PHE A 33 3.37 -9.86 -2.84
N GLY A 34 4.44 -9.55 -2.11
CA GLY A 34 5.18 -10.51 -1.30
C GLY A 34 4.40 -10.95 -0.05
N LYS A 35 5.03 -11.76 0.79
CA LYS A 35 4.39 -12.27 2.01
C LYS A 35 4.32 -11.17 3.07
N LEU A 36 3.34 -11.26 3.97
CA LEU A 36 3.19 -10.33 5.09
C LEU A 36 4.44 -10.26 5.97
N GLN A 37 5.10 -11.38 6.21
CA GLN A 37 6.34 -11.46 7.01
C GLN A 37 7.57 -10.80 6.37
N ASP A 38 7.51 -10.51 5.08
CA ASP A 38 8.61 -9.92 4.32
C ASP A 38 8.47 -8.38 4.24
N VAL A 39 7.42 -7.80 4.86
CA VAL A 39 7.26 -6.35 4.99
C VAL A 39 8.27 -5.80 5.99
N GLU A 40 8.91 -4.68 5.67
CA GLU A 40 9.82 -4.01 6.58
C GLU A 40 9.18 -2.70 7.03
N ILE A 41 8.91 -2.56 8.33
CA ILE A 41 8.42 -1.31 8.91
C ILE A 41 9.34 -0.92 10.06
N THR A 42 10.08 0.18 9.91
CA THR A 42 11.13 0.54 10.85
C THR A 42 11.11 2.02 11.19
N LEU A 43 11.29 2.35 12.46
CA LEU A 43 11.64 3.70 12.89
C LEU A 43 13.16 3.86 12.79
N SER A 44 13.61 4.80 11.98
CA SER A 44 15.03 5.04 11.74
C SER A 44 15.39 6.52 11.85
N SER A 45 16.55 6.80 12.44
CA SER A 45 17.22 8.08 12.25
C SER A 45 17.82 8.08 10.86
N VAL A 46 17.39 8.98 9.97
CA VAL A 46 17.91 9.02 8.60
C VAL A 46 18.69 10.32 8.40
N PRO A 47 20.03 10.22 8.37
CA PRO A 47 20.75 10.65 7.16
C PRO A 47 22.03 9.85 6.81
N ASP A 48 22.15 9.49 5.52
CA ASP A 48 23.37 9.61 4.71
C ASP A 48 22.96 9.59 3.22
N SER A 49 23.25 10.67 2.49
CA SER A 49 22.96 10.84 1.07
C SER A 49 24.07 10.16 0.25
N VAL A 50 23.72 9.35 -0.75
CA VAL A 50 24.68 8.92 -1.78
C VAL A 50 25.10 10.12 -2.64
N GLY A 51 25.92 11.02 -2.10
CA GLY A 51 26.41 12.19 -2.80
C GLY A 51 26.99 13.31 -1.93
N ALA A 52 26.71 13.35 -0.62
CA ALA A 52 27.34 14.33 0.25
C ALA A 52 28.61 13.72 0.86
N GLY A 53 29.78 14.11 0.35
CA GLY A 53 31.09 13.80 0.96
C GLY A 53 31.32 14.47 2.33
N GLY A 54 30.26 14.59 3.13
CA GLY A 54 30.30 15.08 4.50
C GLY A 54 30.49 13.92 5.46
N LYS A 55 31.31 14.14 6.50
CA LYS A 55 31.53 13.21 7.61
C LYS A 55 30.20 12.66 8.15
N PRO A 56 30.09 11.36 8.47
CA PRO A 56 28.93 10.83 9.17
C PRO A 56 28.74 11.61 10.48
N ALA A 57 27.50 12.01 10.78
CA ALA A 57 27.17 12.47 12.13
C ALA A 57 27.36 11.28 13.10
N ASP A 58 28.03 11.51 14.22
CA ASP A 58 28.36 10.48 15.19
C ASP A 58 27.08 9.76 15.66
N ILE A 59 27.03 8.45 15.41
CA ILE A 59 25.95 7.57 15.87
C ILE A 59 26.16 7.38 17.37
N VAL A 60 25.57 8.25 18.18
CA VAL A 60 25.49 8.06 19.63
C VAL A 60 24.61 6.84 19.89
N ALA A 61 25.12 5.87 20.65
CA ALA A 61 24.42 4.65 21.00
C ALA A 61 23.10 4.96 21.73
N GLU A 62 21.98 4.82 21.01
CA GLU A 62 20.64 5.14 21.48
C GLU A 62 20.10 4.07 22.42
N THR A 63 20.35 4.23 23.72
CA THR A 63 19.69 3.47 24.77
C THR A 63 18.48 4.30 25.24
N LYS A 64 17.26 3.92 24.81
CA LYS A 64 15.95 4.60 25.02
C LYS A 64 15.66 5.85 24.16
N ALA A 65 15.83 5.79 22.84
CA ALA A 65 15.54 6.93 21.97
C ALA A 65 14.04 7.25 21.90
N SER A 66 13.69 8.52 22.11
CA SER A 66 12.38 9.07 21.77
C SER A 66 12.10 8.87 20.27
N GLN A 67 10.82 8.83 19.90
CA GLN A 67 10.43 8.81 18.47
C GLN A 67 10.81 10.12 17.74
N ASP A 68 11.21 11.13 18.51
CA ASP A 68 11.55 12.46 18.01
C ASP A 68 12.67 12.39 16.97
N GLY A 69 12.44 13.04 15.83
CA GLY A 69 13.41 13.12 14.74
C GLY A 69 13.56 11.85 13.90
N ARG A 70 12.80 10.78 14.18
CA ARG A 70 12.86 9.52 13.43
C ARG A 70 11.80 9.45 12.33
N TRP A 71 12.19 8.86 11.21
CA TRP A 71 11.29 8.57 10.10
C TRP A 71 10.73 7.15 10.25
N LEU A 72 9.44 6.97 9.99
CA LEU A 72 8.89 5.63 9.77
C LEU A 72 9.14 5.27 8.31
N ARG A 73 9.84 4.17 8.06
CA ARG A 73 10.06 3.60 6.74
C ARG A 73 9.16 2.39 6.58
N ILE A 74 8.47 2.30 5.45
CA ILE A 74 7.56 1.20 5.10
C ILE A 74 7.96 0.66 3.74
N ASP A 75 8.37 -0.61 3.69
CA ASP A 75 8.69 -1.30 2.45
C ASP A 75 7.80 -2.52 2.26
N VAL A 76 6.98 -2.47 1.22
CA VAL A 76 6.11 -3.57 0.83
C VAL A 76 6.74 -4.34 -0.33
N PRO A 77 7.07 -5.63 -0.15
CA PRO A 77 7.67 -6.43 -1.20
C PRO A 77 6.67 -6.71 -2.31
N PHE A 78 7.14 -6.75 -3.55
CA PHE A 78 6.35 -7.19 -4.69
C PHE A 78 7.20 -7.87 -5.77
N GLN A 79 6.52 -8.56 -6.68
CA GLN A 79 7.11 -9.29 -7.78
C GLN A 79 6.46 -8.87 -9.10
N THR A 80 7.23 -8.88 -10.18
CA THR A 80 6.75 -8.64 -11.55
C THR A 80 7.06 -9.84 -12.44
N LYS A 81 6.10 -10.27 -13.26
CA LYS A 81 6.25 -11.46 -14.13
C LYS A 81 6.62 -11.12 -15.57
N LYS A 82 6.22 -9.95 -16.09
CA LYS A 82 6.54 -9.44 -17.42
C LYS A 82 8.02 -9.05 -17.49
N LYS A 83 8.63 -9.18 -18.67
CA LYS A 83 10.03 -8.79 -18.93
C LYS A 83 10.30 -7.35 -18.47
N THR A 84 9.38 -6.45 -18.81
CA THR A 84 9.35 -5.06 -18.38
C THR A 84 7.90 -4.69 -18.09
N THR A 85 7.65 -4.11 -16.93
CA THR A 85 6.35 -3.53 -16.56
C THR A 85 6.46 -2.01 -16.74
N PRO A 86 5.73 -1.41 -17.70
CA PRO A 86 5.92 0.00 -18.05
C PRO A 86 5.70 0.95 -16.89
N GLU A 87 4.63 0.74 -16.12
CA GLU A 87 4.29 1.56 -14.96
C GLU A 87 3.58 0.73 -13.90
N LEU A 88 4.01 0.87 -12.65
CA LEU A 88 3.24 0.46 -11.47
C LEU A 88 3.09 1.66 -10.55
N LYS A 89 1.87 1.90 -10.09
CA LYS A 89 1.55 2.83 -9.02
C LYS A 89 1.08 2.05 -7.81
N PHE A 90 1.64 2.35 -6.65
CA PHE A 90 1.21 1.82 -5.37
C PHE A 90 0.55 2.94 -4.57
N LYS A 91 -0.64 2.69 -4.04
CA LYS A 91 -1.35 3.57 -3.12
C LYS A 91 -1.31 2.97 -1.73
N PHE A 92 -0.76 3.69 -0.77
CA PHE A 92 -0.65 3.24 0.60
C PHE A 92 -1.67 3.95 1.47
N TYR A 93 -2.23 3.22 2.41
CA TYR A 93 -3.11 3.72 3.45
C TYR A 93 -2.64 3.17 4.79
N LEU A 94 -2.20 4.06 5.67
CA LEU A 94 -1.71 3.73 7.01
C LEU A 94 -2.66 4.30 8.04
N GLU A 95 -3.09 3.46 8.99
CA GLU A 95 -3.87 3.88 10.14
C GLU A 95 -3.01 4.76 11.06
N GLY A 96 -3.56 5.91 11.47
CA GLY A 96 -2.96 6.79 12.45
C GLY A 96 -4.01 7.38 13.38
N PHE A 97 -3.53 8.00 14.46
CA PHE A 97 -4.36 8.62 15.49
C PHE A 97 -3.79 9.99 15.87
N GLU A 98 -4.57 11.04 15.65
CA GLU A 98 -4.26 12.38 16.10
C GLU A 98 -4.82 12.60 17.51
N VAL A 99 -3.97 12.97 18.44
CA VAL A 99 -4.38 13.28 19.81
C VAL A 99 -5.01 14.67 19.84
N ILE A 100 -6.27 14.73 20.29
CA ILE A 100 -6.99 15.97 20.53
C ILE A 100 -7.00 16.19 22.03
N GLU A 101 -6.21 17.17 22.47
CA GLU A 101 -6.23 17.65 23.84
C GLU A 101 -7.58 18.27 24.16
N ALA A 102 -8.11 17.96 25.35
CA ALA A 102 -9.35 18.57 25.80
C ALA A 102 -9.10 19.98 26.35
N GLU A 103 -10.09 20.84 26.20
CA GLU A 103 -10.16 22.10 26.97
C GLU A 103 -10.33 21.80 28.48
N GLU A 104 -9.99 22.77 29.33
CA GLU A 104 -9.84 22.61 30.79
C GLU A 104 -10.88 21.68 31.43
N GLY A 105 -10.40 20.53 31.94
CA GLY A 105 -11.20 19.55 32.68
C GLY A 105 -11.78 18.38 31.86
N GLY A 106 -11.60 18.37 30.53
CA GLY A 106 -12.02 17.26 29.67
C GLY A 106 -11.00 16.10 29.56
N LYS A 107 -11.42 15.00 28.92
CA LYS A 107 -10.53 13.86 28.61
C LYS A 107 -9.93 14.02 27.22
N THR A 108 -8.61 13.86 27.12
CA THR A 108 -7.92 13.68 25.84
C THR A 108 -8.61 12.59 25.02
N SER A 109 -8.82 12.88 23.74
CA SER A 109 -9.45 11.97 22.78
C SER A 109 -8.54 11.73 21.60
N GLU A 110 -8.77 10.65 20.87
CA GLU A 110 -8.02 10.34 19.65
C GLU A 110 -8.95 10.42 18.45
N LYS A 111 -8.51 11.13 17.43
CA LYS A 111 -9.15 11.16 16.12
C LYS A 111 -8.47 10.17 15.20
N PHE A 112 -9.26 9.25 14.66
CA PHE A 112 -8.79 8.32 13.64
C PHE A 112 -8.48 9.07 12.34
N VAL A 113 -7.28 8.86 11.81
CA VAL A 113 -6.81 9.41 10.54
C VAL A 113 -6.28 8.32 9.63
N ILE A 114 -6.34 8.57 8.32
CA ILE A 114 -5.72 7.72 7.30
C ILE A 114 -4.62 8.52 6.64
N LEU A 115 -3.38 8.09 6.85
CA LEU A 115 -2.22 8.68 6.19
C LEU A 115 -2.07 8.01 4.84
N SER A 116 -2.21 8.76 3.75
CA SER A 116 -2.11 8.23 2.39
C SER A 116 -0.96 8.82 1.60
N GLY A 117 -0.47 8.04 0.64
CA GLY A 117 0.61 8.42 -0.26
C GLY A 117 0.73 7.46 -1.44
N GLU A 118 1.39 7.91 -2.50
CA GLU A 118 1.57 7.14 -3.72
C GLU A 118 3.05 6.98 -4.06
N ALA A 119 3.43 5.79 -4.54
CA ALA A 119 4.73 5.53 -5.13
C ALA A 119 4.55 5.07 -6.58
N VAL A 120 5.18 5.78 -7.53
CA VAL A 120 5.11 5.46 -8.96
C VAL A 120 6.46 4.99 -9.46
N TYR A 121 6.45 3.86 -10.16
CA TYR A 121 7.62 3.20 -10.70
C TYR A 121 7.45 2.97 -12.19
N ARG A 122 8.55 3.10 -12.95
CA ARG A 122 8.55 2.94 -14.41
C ARG A 122 9.61 1.94 -14.87
N ASP A 123 9.35 1.29 -16.00
CA ASP A 123 10.26 0.33 -16.63
C ASP A 123 10.77 -0.77 -15.68
N ILE A 124 9.88 -1.31 -14.87
CA ILE A 124 10.23 -2.22 -13.78
C ILE A 124 10.58 -3.57 -14.41
N PRO A 125 11.82 -4.07 -14.24
CA PRO A 125 12.22 -5.34 -14.83
C PRO A 125 11.49 -6.49 -14.12
N LYS A 126 11.39 -7.63 -14.80
CA LYS A 126 10.98 -8.89 -14.17
C LYS A 126 11.84 -9.16 -12.93
N GLY A 127 11.23 -9.52 -11.80
CA GLY A 127 11.97 -9.87 -10.60
C GLY A 127 11.08 -10.14 -9.40
N ASP A 128 11.69 -10.68 -8.34
CA ASP A 128 11.05 -11.08 -7.08
C ASP A 128 11.58 -10.31 -5.85
N LYS A 129 12.45 -9.32 -6.08
CA LYS A 129 13.13 -8.53 -5.04
C LYS A 129 12.85 -7.02 -5.19
N HIS A 130 11.63 -6.67 -5.56
CA HIS A 130 11.23 -5.28 -5.62
C HIS A 130 10.55 -4.86 -4.32
N PHE A 131 10.73 -3.61 -3.95
CA PHE A 131 10.06 -3.00 -2.80
C PHE A 131 9.36 -1.73 -3.24
N ALA A 132 8.13 -1.56 -2.80
CA ALA A 132 7.41 -0.30 -2.85
C ALA A 132 7.63 0.40 -1.50
N GLY A 133 8.31 1.55 -1.53
CA GLY A 133 8.77 2.25 -0.32
C GLY A 133 8.09 3.60 -0.12
N LEU A 134 7.54 3.83 1.07
CA LEU A 134 7.07 5.13 1.54
C LEU A 134 7.63 5.46 2.92
N PHE A 135 7.65 6.75 3.24
CA PHE A 135 8.22 7.30 4.45
C PHE A 135 7.24 8.24 5.15
N LEU A 136 7.10 8.10 6.47
CA LEU A 136 6.37 9.07 7.30
C LEU A 136 7.38 10.05 7.93
N PRO A 137 7.23 11.38 7.70
CA PRO A 137 8.11 12.37 8.29
C PRO A 137 8.07 12.38 9.84
N PRO A 138 9.15 12.79 10.53
CA PRO A 138 9.21 12.80 11.98
C PRO A 138 8.09 13.59 12.65
N GLY A 139 7.72 14.75 12.11
CA GLY A 139 6.60 15.52 12.62
C GLY A 139 5.27 14.76 12.53
N SER A 140 5.07 13.99 11.46
CA SER A 140 3.88 13.16 11.27
C SER A 140 3.93 11.89 12.12
N VAL A 141 5.10 11.26 12.27
CA VAL A 141 5.33 10.19 13.24
C VAL A 141 4.90 10.68 14.62
N SER A 142 5.37 11.85 15.06
CA SER A 142 5.00 12.36 16.36
C SER A 142 3.50 12.69 16.45
N ARG A 143 2.92 13.32 15.42
CA ARG A 143 1.52 13.77 15.48
C ARG A 143 0.50 12.64 15.46
N PHE A 144 0.76 11.56 14.71
CA PHE A 144 -0.26 10.57 14.35
C PHE A 144 -0.06 9.19 15.01
N SER A 145 0.82 9.09 16.00
CA SER A 145 1.14 7.83 16.69
C SER A 145 0.05 7.33 17.64
N GLY A 146 -0.94 8.17 17.95
CA GLY A 146 -1.81 7.99 19.11
C GLY A 146 -1.04 7.93 20.43
N THR A 147 -1.74 7.44 21.46
CA THR A 147 -1.25 7.26 22.82
C THR A 147 -1.26 5.79 23.22
N LYS A 148 -0.25 5.36 23.98
CA LYS A 148 -0.30 4.11 24.76
C LYS A 148 -1.17 4.33 26.00
N SER A 149 -1.56 3.22 26.64
CA SER A 149 -2.18 3.24 27.97
C SER A 149 -1.30 3.90 29.06
N ASN A 150 0.00 4.08 28.82
CA ASN A 150 0.92 4.85 29.66
C ASN A 150 1.26 6.25 29.12
N GLY A 151 0.60 6.71 28.05
CA GLY A 151 0.79 8.04 27.46
C GLY A 151 1.92 8.18 26.44
N GLU A 152 2.70 7.13 26.15
CA GLU A 152 3.77 7.20 25.14
C GLU A 152 3.23 7.05 23.70
N MET A 153 3.95 7.59 22.73
CA MET A 153 3.66 7.51 21.29
C MET A 153 4.11 6.13 20.75
N ASP A 154 3.36 5.50 19.82
CA ASP A 154 3.60 4.09 19.45
C ASP A 154 3.39 3.74 17.96
N TRP A 155 4.48 3.69 17.21
CA TRP A 155 4.54 3.08 15.87
C TRP A 155 5.14 1.67 15.88
N SER A 156 5.13 0.97 17.02
CA SER A 156 5.69 -0.38 17.06
C SER A 156 4.96 -1.29 16.06
N GLU A 157 5.72 -2.20 15.45
CA GLU A 157 5.29 -3.13 14.40
C GLU A 157 4.00 -3.91 14.72
N LYS A 158 3.58 -3.97 15.99
CA LYS A 158 2.41 -4.72 16.48
C LYS A 158 1.10 -3.91 16.49
N LYS A 159 1.14 -2.59 16.23
CA LYS A 159 -0.06 -1.73 16.26
C LYS A 159 -0.42 -1.08 14.93
N LEU A 160 0.31 -1.38 13.87
CA LEU A 160 0.06 -0.77 12.57
C LEU A 160 -1.00 -1.56 11.81
N ASN A 161 -1.88 -0.82 11.15
CA ASN A 161 -2.77 -1.34 10.13
C ASN A 161 -2.41 -0.65 8.81
N LEU A 162 -2.00 -1.45 7.82
CA LEU A 162 -1.46 -0.98 6.56
C LEU A 162 -2.17 -1.71 5.42
N ARG A 163 -2.66 -0.92 4.46
CA ARG A 163 -3.17 -1.42 3.18
C ARG A 163 -2.40 -0.80 2.03
N VAL A 164 -2.09 -1.61 1.02
CA VAL A 164 -1.50 -1.15 -0.24
C VAL A 164 -2.26 -1.72 -1.42
N GLU A 165 -2.63 -0.83 -2.34
CA GLU A 165 -3.26 -1.16 -3.61
C GLU A 165 -2.29 -0.87 -4.74
N ALA A 166 -2.23 -1.76 -5.73
CA ALA A 166 -1.37 -1.61 -6.90
C ALA A 166 -2.20 -1.35 -8.16
N LEU A 167 -1.70 -0.49 -9.04
CA LEU A 167 -2.25 -0.21 -10.36
C LEU A 167 -1.16 -0.39 -11.42
N GLU A 168 -1.44 -1.19 -12.45
CA GLU A 168 -0.60 -1.34 -13.64
C GLU A 168 -1.20 -0.56 -14.81
N GLY A 169 -0.50 0.47 -15.30
CA GLY A 169 -1.00 1.32 -16.38
C GLY A 169 -2.37 1.96 -16.08
N GLY A 170 -2.65 2.23 -14.81
CA GLY A 170 -3.92 2.78 -14.33
C GLY A 170 -5.02 1.75 -14.03
N ALA A 171 -4.83 0.47 -14.34
CA ALA A 171 -5.78 -0.59 -14.00
C ALA A 171 -5.40 -1.27 -12.66
N PRO A 172 -6.35 -1.55 -11.76
CA PRO A 172 -6.07 -2.28 -10.52
C PRO A 172 -5.45 -3.66 -10.78
N CYS A 173 -4.43 -4.02 -10.01
CA CYS A 173 -3.96 -5.40 -9.90
C CYS A 173 -5.00 -6.26 -9.18
N GLU A 174 -4.98 -7.59 -9.36
CA GLU A 174 -5.96 -8.49 -8.74
C GLU A 174 -5.76 -8.57 -7.21
N GLY A 175 -4.51 -8.44 -6.75
CA GLY A 175 -4.13 -8.50 -5.34
C GLY A 175 -4.08 -7.14 -4.66
N VAL A 176 -4.40 -7.15 -3.36
CA VAL A 176 -4.15 -6.07 -2.41
C VAL A 176 -3.23 -6.59 -1.30
N PHE A 177 -2.33 -5.75 -0.81
CA PHE A 177 -1.58 -6.05 0.39
C PHE A 177 -2.34 -5.47 1.58
N ASP A 178 -2.66 -6.31 2.56
CA ASP A 178 -3.30 -5.88 3.79
C ASP A 178 -2.63 -6.61 4.95
N LEU A 179 -1.95 -5.82 5.81
CA LEU A 179 -1.15 -6.32 6.92
C LEU A 179 -1.99 -7.12 7.93
N MET A 180 -3.28 -6.81 8.03
CA MET A 180 -4.21 -7.44 8.97
C MET A 180 -5.14 -8.46 8.30
N SER A 181 -4.97 -8.76 7.02
CA SER A 181 -5.85 -9.66 6.23
C SER A 181 -6.11 -11.03 6.86
N GLU A 182 -5.12 -11.62 7.54
CA GLU A 182 -5.26 -12.91 8.20
C GLU A 182 -5.92 -12.84 9.59
N LYS A 183 -6.07 -11.62 10.15
CA LYS A 183 -6.65 -11.37 11.47
C LYS A 183 -8.14 -11.06 11.36
N GLU A 184 -8.89 -11.37 12.42
CA GLU A 184 -10.32 -11.02 12.48
C GLU A 184 -10.56 -9.51 12.57
N LYS A 185 -9.66 -8.79 13.24
CA LYS A 185 -9.65 -7.33 13.36
C LYS A 185 -8.21 -6.83 13.52
N GLY A 186 -7.94 -5.61 13.11
CA GLY A 186 -6.67 -4.93 13.35
C GLY A 186 -6.51 -4.45 14.80
N PRO A 187 -5.38 -3.79 15.12
CA PRO A 187 -4.99 -3.50 16.50
C PRO A 187 -5.92 -2.48 17.18
N SER A 188 -6.44 -1.52 16.41
CA SER A 188 -7.45 -0.54 16.84
C SER A 188 -8.88 -1.11 16.89
N GLY A 189 -9.07 -2.35 16.42
CA GLY A 189 -10.38 -2.95 16.14
C GLY A 189 -10.91 -2.72 14.72
N ARG A 190 -10.28 -1.84 13.94
CA ARG A 190 -10.53 -1.65 12.49
C ARG A 190 -9.63 -2.56 11.68
N GLY A 191 -9.95 -2.79 10.41
CA GLY A 191 -9.17 -3.68 9.55
C GLY A 191 -9.42 -5.16 9.76
N GLY A 192 -8.64 -5.97 9.06
CA GLY A 192 -8.80 -7.43 9.03
C GLY A 192 -10.11 -7.86 8.38
N LYS A 193 -10.50 -9.12 8.58
CA LYS A 193 -11.65 -9.71 7.88
C LYS A 193 -12.98 -9.02 8.17
N LYS A 194 -13.14 -8.41 9.36
CA LYS A 194 -14.38 -7.74 9.76
C LYS A 194 -14.56 -6.36 9.13
N ASP A 195 -13.46 -5.72 8.74
CA ASP A 195 -13.48 -4.35 8.22
C ASP A 195 -12.37 -4.17 7.15
N PRO A 196 -12.46 -4.86 6.00
CA PRO A 196 -11.43 -4.83 4.96
C PRO A 196 -11.33 -3.47 4.24
N ASP A 197 -12.35 -2.62 4.37
CA ASP A 197 -12.44 -1.30 3.76
C ASP A 197 -12.29 -0.16 4.79
N TRP A 198 -11.64 -0.42 5.93
CA TRP A 198 -11.41 0.55 7.01
C TRP A 198 -10.82 1.89 6.53
N PHE A 199 -9.98 1.84 5.49
CA PHE A 199 -9.33 2.98 4.82
C PHE A 199 -10.28 3.84 3.97
N LYS A 200 -11.55 3.46 3.84
CA LYS A 200 -12.61 4.24 3.21
C LYS A 200 -13.65 4.72 4.23
N SER A 201 -13.39 4.52 5.52
CA SER A 201 -14.33 4.88 6.58
C SER A 201 -14.64 6.37 6.57
N SER A 202 -15.92 6.72 6.65
CA SER A 202 -16.36 8.12 6.78
C SER A 202 -16.05 8.73 8.15
N GLU A 203 -15.66 7.91 9.13
CA GLU A 203 -15.20 8.37 10.45
C GLU A 203 -13.75 8.89 10.41
N ALA A 204 -13.01 8.55 9.35
CA ALA A 204 -11.61 8.89 9.22
C ALA A 204 -11.42 10.22 8.51
N GLN A 205 -10.47 11.03 8.99
CA GLN A 205 -9.89 12.08 8.16
C GLN A 205 -8.73 11.49 7.35
N GLU A 206 -8.85 11.49 6.03
CA GLU A 206 -7.70 11.21 5.17
C GLU A 206 -6.74 12.42 5.17
N ILE A 207 -5.43 12.13 5.27
CA ILE A 207 -4.33 13.09 5.16
C ILE A 207 -3.53 12.70 3.90
N PRO A 208 -3.90 13.23 2.72
CA PRO A 208 -3.16 12.98 1.49
C PRO A 208 -1.75 13.55 1.55
N GLY A 209 -0.77 12.78 1.08
CA GLY A 209 0.64 13.17 1.15
C GLY A 209 1.22 13.06 2.57
N GLY A 210 0.52 12.42 3.50
CA GLY A 210 1.07 12.08 4.81
C GLY A 210 2.25 11.11 4.70
N LEU A 211 2.22 10.23 3.69
CA LEU A 211 3.30 9.31 3.35
C LEU A 211 4.03 9.79 2.09
N LEU A 212 5.35 9.92 2.18
CA LEU A 212 6.20 10.45 1.11
C LEU A 212 6.94 9.33 0.38
N PRO A 213 6.94 9.32 -0.97
CA PRO A 213 7.81 8.42 -1.71
C PRO A 213 9.27 8.86 -1.60
N ILE A 214 10.18 7.91 -1.83
CA ILE A 214 11.63 8.12 -1.70
C ILE A 214 12.15 9.39 -2.41
N HIS A 215 11.61 9.74 -3.57
CA HIS A 215 12.05 10.90 -4.36
C HIS A 215 11.55 12.25 -3.82
N GLU A 216 10.61 12.23 -2.87
CA GLU A 216 10.12 13.40 -2.14
C GLU A 216 10.75 13.51 -0.73
N THR A 217 11.55 12.53 -0.33
CA THR A 217 12.31 12.59 0.93
C THR A 217 13.62 13.37 0.76
N PRO A 218 14.14 14.01 1.83
CA PRO A 218 15.40 14.75 1.76
C PRO A 218 16.65 13.85 1.82
N PHE A 219 16.50 12.53 1.72
CA PHE A 219 17.59 11.56 1.86
C PHE A 219 17.44 10.38 0.88
N TRP A 220 18.53 9.65 0.70
CA TRP A 220 18.57 8.45 -0.13
C TRP A 220 19.05 7.31 0.76
N PRO A 221 18.15 6.39 1.19
CA PRO A 221 18.53 5.26 2.03
C PRO A 221 19.70 4.48 1.42
N LYS A 222 20.57 3.89 2.24
CA LYS A 222 21.75 3.15 1.76
C LYS A 222 21.41 2.01 0.79
N ASP A 223 20.21 1.47 0.91
CA ASP A 223 19.63 0.42 0.08
C ASP A 223 18.61 0.94 -0.94
N TYR A 224 18.66 2.24 -1.26
CA TYR A 224 17.92 2.91 -2.34
C TYR A 224 17.90 2.11 -3.66
N LYS A 225 18.98 1.36 -3.95
CA LYS A 225 19.11 0.54 -5.17
C LYS A 225 18.10 -0.61 -5.25
N ARG A 226 17.42 -0.94 -4.15
CA ARG A 226 16.36 -1.97 -4.09
C ARG A 226 15.01 -1.47 -4.62
N TYR A 227 14.82 -0.16 -4.73
CA TYR A 227 13.62 0.41 -5.31
C TYR A 227 13.79 0.58 -6.82
N PRO A 228 12.79 0.18 -7.64
CA PRO A 228 12.74 0.61 -9.01
C PRO A 228 12.79 2.15 -9.06
N GLN A 229 13.58 2.72 -9.98
CA GLN A 229 13.70 4.16 -10.06
C GLN A 229 12.65 4.72 -11.01
N PRO A 230 11.90 5.77 -10.64
CA PRO A 230 11.14 6.52 -11.62
C PRO A 230 12.14 7.09 -12.62
N LYS A 231 12.15 6.57 -13.85
CA LYS A 231 12.89 7.24 -14.91
C LYS A 231 12.19 8.55 -15.23
N LYS A 232 12.99 9.60 -15.47
CA LYS A 232 12.47 10.87 -15.95
C LYS A 232 11.58 10.62 -17.19
N PRO A 233 10.41 11.26 -17.27
CA PRO A 233 9.56 11.21 -18.46
C PRO A 233 10.31 11.63 -19.73
#